data_AF-A0A434G1E8-F1
#
_entry.id   AF-A0A434G1E8-F1
#
_cell.length_a   1.000
_cell.length_b   1.000
_cell.length_c   1.000
_cell.angle_alpha   90.00
_cell.angle_beta   90.00
_cell.angle_gamma   90.00
#
_symmetry.space_group_name_H-M   'P 1'
#
loop_
_entity.id
_entity.type
_entity.pdbx_description
1 polymer ?
#
loop_
_entity_poly.entity_id
_entity_poly.type
_entity_poly.pdbx_seq_one_letter_code
_entity_poly.pdbx_strand_id
1 'polypeptide(L)'
;MSVSQAIAIDKPPPQARGWPRARILGYALVGIWILFGAGIVAYLVYAWNPEFFARYAPAYLQGLGTTLSLVSISMVLGAIFSLPVAYGRMSANPILSGLAYCYVYFFRGTPLLVQTYLVYYGIGSFKPELETVGLWWFFREAFYCGVFAFSLNTAAYQAEILRGAIESVPRGQWEGAASLGLHKLQTLRKVVLPQAIIVALRPYGNELILMIKASAIVAIITVYDLMGNAKLAYAKSFDIQAYIWVAIVYLVMVEILRHGVEWIERRITVHLHR
;
A
#
# COMPACT_ATOMS: atom_id res chain seq x y z
N MET A 1 17.80 70.44 -8.61
CA MET A 1 16.34 70.19 -8.63
C MET A 1 16.10 69.07 -9.63
N SER A 2 15.44 67.95 -9.40
CA SER A 2 14.74 67.34 -8.27
C SER A 2 14.61 65.85 -8.61
N VAL A 3 14.82 64.98 -7.64
CA VAL A 3 14.60 63.53 -7.69
C VAL A 3 13.09 63.23 -7.83
N SER A 4 12.76 62.01 -8.28
CA SER A 4 11.46 61.33 -8.12
C SER A 4 10.39 61.57 -9.21
N GLN A 5 10.49 60.82 -10.31
CA GLN A 5 9.29 60.28 -10.96
C GLN A 5 9.13 58.83 -10.50
N ALA A 6 8.40 58.65 -9.40
CA ALA A 6 7.99 57.34 -8.94
C ALA A 6 7.04 56.74 -9.98
N ILE A 7 7.41 55.59 -10.53
CA ILE A 7 6.52 54.75 -11.35
C ILE A 7 5.31 54.44 -10.47
N ALA A 8 4.15 54.98 -10.83
CA ALA A 8 2.90 54.68 -10.13
C ALA A 8 2.54 53.22 -10.41
N ILE A 9 2.93 52.33 -9.48
CA ILE A 9 2.49 50.94 -9.49
C ILE A 9 1.02 50.95 -9.10
N ASP A 10 0.15 50.80 -10.10
CA ASP A 10 -1.28 50.67 -9.84
C ASP A 10 -1.51 49.44 -8.96
N LYS A 11 -2.10 49.64 -7.78
CA LYS A 11 -2.32 48.55 -6.83
C LYS A 11 -3.34 47.60 -7.48
N PRO A 12 -3.08 46.28 -7.50
CA PRO A 12 -4.04 45.33 -8.04
C PRO A 12 -5.40 45.50 -7.32
N PRO A 13 -6.51 45.29 -8.03
CA PRO A 13 -7.84 45.48 -7.47
C PRO A 13 -7.98 44.67 -6.16
N PRO A 14 -8.65 45.22 -5.14
CA PRO A 14 -8.81 44.55 -3.86
C PRO A 14 -9.44 43.18 -4.07
N GLN A 15 -8.81 42.14 -3.50
CA GLN A 15 -9.32 40.77 -3.58
C GLN A 15 -10.77 40.73 -3.09
N ALA A 16 -11.63 40.00 -3.81
CA ALA A 16 -13.05 39.90 -3.47
C ALA A 16 -13.23 39.47 -2.00
N ARG A 17 -13.80 40.36 -1.18
CA ARG A 17 -14.22 40.07 0.20
C ARG A 17 -15.51 39.26 0.16
N GLY A 18 -15.37 37.95 -0.02
CA GLY A 18 -16.50 37.03 -0.01
C GLY A 18 -15.99 35.59 -0.04
N TRP A 19 -16.81 34.66 0.44
CA TRP A 19 -16.48 33.25 0.29
C TRP A 19 -16.72 32.88 -1.18
N PRO A 20 -15.68 32.50 -1.94
CA PRO A 20 -15.88 32.08 -3.31
C PRO A 20 -16.78 30.83 -3.32
N ARG A 21 -17.63 30.68 -4.33
CA ARG A 21 -18.56 29.53 -4.45
C ARG A 21 -17.85 28.19 -4.28
N ALA A 22 -16.61 28.08 -4.78
CA ALA A 22 -15.76 26.91 -4.60
C ALA A 22 -15.46 26.58 -3.13
N ARG A 23 -15.24 27.59 -2.28
CA ARG A 23 -14.99 27.42 -0.84
C ARG A 23 -16.27 27.00 -0.11
N ILE A 24 -17.41 27.60 -0.45
CA ILE A 24 -18.72 27.22 0.11
C ILE A 24 -19.03 25.76 -0.24
N LEU A 25 -18.85 25.39 -1.52
CA LEU A 25 -19.03 24.01 -1.97
C LEU A 25 -18.06 23.05 -1.27
N GLY A 26 -16.80 23.44 -1.10
CA GLY A 26 -15.80 22.67 -0.36
C GLY A 26 -16.21 22.38 1.08
N TYR A 27 -16.64 23.41 1.83
CA TYR A 27 -17.13 23.22 3.20
C TYR A 27 -18.45 22.44 3.26
N ALA A 28 -19.35 22.62 2.30
CA ALA A 28 -20.58 21.83 2.22
C ALA A 28 -20.26 20.34 2.04
N LEU A 29 -19.33 20.00 1.15
CA LEU A 29 -18.88 18.62 0.93
C LEU A 29 -18.23 18.03 2.20
N VAL A 30 -17.36 18.78 2.86
CA VAL A 30 -16.76 18.35 4.15
C VAL A 30 -17.85 18.16 5.21
N GLY A 31 -18.82 19.07 5.28
CA GLY A 31 -19.96 18.98 6.18
C GLY A 31 -20.79 17.71 5.95
N ILE A 32 -21.05 17.33 4.70
CA ILE A 32 -21.74 16.09 4.35
C ILE A 32 -20.98 14.87 4.90
N TRP A 33 -19.66 14.81 4.73
CA TRP A 33 -18.84 13.72 5.25
C TRP A 33 -18.81 13.66 6.79
N ILE A 34 -18.75 14.82 7.45
CA ILE A 34 -18.83 14.90 8.92
C ILE A 34 -20.19 14.40 9.41
N LEU A 35 -21.28 14.84 8.78
CA LEU A 35 -22.63 14.39 9.14
C LEU A 35 -22.82 12.90 8.90
N PHE A 36 -22.29 12.37 7.80
CA PHE A 36 -22.30 10.93 7.52
C PHE A 36 -21.54 10.14 8.59
N GLY A 37 -20.32 10.57 8.94
CA GLY A 37 -19.53 9.94 10.00
C GLY A 37 -20.22 10.01 11.37
N ALA A 38 -20.78 11.17 11.72
CA ALA A 38 -21.57 11.34 12.94
C ALA A 38 -22.82 10.45 12.95
N GLY A 39 -23.47 10.27 11.80
CA GLY A 39 -24.61 9.36 11.62
C GLY A 39 -24.23 7.91 11.87
N ILE A 40 -23.07 7.45 11.39
CA ILE A 40 -22.57 6.09 11.69
C ILE A 40 -22.32 5.91 13.19
N VAL A 41 -21.68 6.89 13.83
CA VAL A 41 -21.41 6.84 15.28
C VAL A 41 -22.73 6.82 16.07
N ALA A 42 -23.68 7.69 15.73
CA ALA A 42 -24.99 7.72 16.35
C ALA A 42 -25.76 6.40 16.15
N TYR A 43 -25.69 5.81 14.95
CA TYR A 43 -26.25 4.50 14.67
C TYR A 43 -25.64 3.41 15.55
N LEU A 44 -24.31 3.38 15.69
CA LEU A 44 -23.63 2.41 16.56
C LEU A 44 -24.01 2.54 18.03
N VAL A 45 -24.15 3.77 18.53
CA VAL A 45 -24.58 4.02 19.91
C VAL A 45 -26.03 3.61 20.12
N TYR A 46 -26.91 3.95 19.18
CA TYR A 46 -28.34 3.65 19.27
C TYR A 46 -28.65 2.16 19.09
N ALA A 47 -28.03 1.52 18.09
CA ALA A 47 -28.26 0.13 17.74
C ALA A 47 -27.32 -0.84 18.49
N TRP A 48 -26.53 -0.36 19.45
CA TRP A 48 -25.49 -1.13 20.13
C TRP A 48 -25.98 -2.50 20.59
N ASN A 49 -25.33 -3.56 20.12
CA ASN A 49 -25.65 -4.94 20.48
C ASN A 49 -24.47 -5.57 21.26
N PRO A 50 -24.51 -5.57 22.60
CA PRO A 50 -23.44 -6.12 23.43
C PRO A 50 -23.21 -7.62 23.19
N GLU A 51 -24.28 -8.37 22.93
CA GLU A 51 -24.24 -9.83 22.73
C GLU A 51 -23.57 -10.17 21.41
N PHE A 52 -23.88 -9.42 20.35
CA PHE A 52 -23.19 -9.53 19.06
C PHE A 52 -21.69 -9.29 19.25
N PHE A 53 -21.32 -8.19 19.91
CA PHE A 53 -19.92 -7.84 20.12
C PHE A 53 -19.18 -8.93 20.91
N ALA A 54 -19.72 -9.36 22.05
CA ALA A 54 -19.11 -10.40 22.89
C ALA A 54 -18.93 -11.73 22.14
N ARG A 55 -19.88 -12.07 21.26
CA ARG A 55 -19.85 -13.32 20.49
C ARG A 55 -18.82 -13.32 19.35
N TYR A 56 -18.68 -12.20 18.63
CA TYR A 56 -17.86 -12.15 17.41
C TYR A 56 -16.50 -11.46 17.59
N ALA A 57 -16.28 -10.71 18.66
CA ALA A 57 -14.99 -10.05 18.92
C ALA A 57 -13.79 -11.02 18.92
N PRO A 58 -13.84 -12.24 19.51
CA PRO A 58 -12.73 -13.19 19.44
C PRO A 58 -12.40 -13.61 18.00
N ALA A 59 -13.42 -13.83 17.17
CA ALA A 59 -13.25 -14.18 15.76
C ALA A 59 -12.64 -13.02 14.95
N TYR A 60 -12.98 -11.77 15.28
CA TYR A 60 -12.36 -10.59 14.66
C TYR A 60 -10.90 -10.42 15.07
N LEU A 61 -10.55 -10.69 16.33
CA LEU A 61 -9.15 -10.68 16.77
C LEU A 61 -8.32 -11.76 16.06
N GLN A 62 -8.88 -12.96 15.89
CA GLN A 62 -8.23 -14.02 15.12
C GLN A 62 -8.09 -13.63 13.64
N GLY A 63 -9.15 -13.11 13.03
CA GLY A 63 -9.14 -12.63 11.64
C GLY A 63 -8.14 -11.49 11.42
N LEU A 64 -8.01 -10.58 12.39
CA LEU A 64 -6.98 -9.54 12.41
C LEU A 64 -5.57 -10.15 12.38
N GLY A 65 -5.32 -11.17 13.21
CA GLY A 65 -4.05 -11.91 13.19
C GLY A 65 -3.76 -12.55 11.83
N THR A 66 -4.76 -13.16 11.20
CA THR A 66 -4.65 -13.74 9.85
C THR A 66 -4.39 -12.67 8.77
N THR A 67 -5.07 -11.52 8.85
CA THR A 67 -4.81 -10.38 7.96
C THR A 67 -3.38 -9.89 8.10
N LEU A 68 -2.90 -9.67 9.33
CA LEU A 68 -1.56 -9.17 9.60
C LEU A 68 -0.48 -10.19 9.18
N SER A 69 -0.71 -11.48 9.40
CA SER A 69 0.24 -12.52 8.98
C SER A 69 0.32 -12.63 7.46
N LEU A 70 -0.82 -12.63 6.75
CA LEU A 70 -0.88 -12.64 5.30
C LEU A 70 -0.10 -11.45 4.72
N VAL A 71 -0.43 -10.23 5.16
CA VAL A 71 0.21 -9.01 4.67
C VAL A 71 1.71 -9.00 4.99
N SER A 72 2.11 -9.36 6.22
CA SER A 72 3.52 -9.32 6.62
C SER A 72 4.35 -10.32 5.82
N ILE A 73 3.87 -11.55 5.66
CA ILE A 73 4.57 -12.58 4.88
C ILE A 73 4.66 -12.15 3.41
N SER A 74 3.55 -11.69 2.82
CA SER A 74 3.54 -11.25 1.42
C SER A 74 4.45 -10.04 1.17
N MET A 75 4.49 -9.07 2.09
CA MET A 75 5.38 -7.92 1.96
C MET A 75 6.85 -8.31 2.05
N VAL A 76 7.22 -9.24 2.94
CA VAL A 76 8.59 -9.73 3.08
C VAL A 76 9.02 -10.54 1.86
N LEU A 77 8.20 -11.49 1.42
CA LEU A 77 8.48 -12.27 0.20
C LEU A 77 8.52 -11.37 -1.03
N GLY A 78 7.61 -10.40 -1.11
CA GLY A 78 7.59 -9.41 -2.18
C GLY A 78 8.84 -8.55 -2.18
N ALA A 79 9.35 -8.12 -1.02
CA ALA A 79 10.61 -7.41 -0.92
C ALA A 79 11.78 -8.25 -1.44
N ILE A 80 11.85 -9.53 -1.05
CA ILE A 80 12.88 -10.47 -1.52
C ILE A 80 12.80 -10.63 -3.05
N PHE A 81 11.62 -10.89 -3.60
CA PHE A 81 11.43 -11.07 -5.04
C PHE A 81 11.57 -9.76 -5.84
N SER A 82 11.34 -8.61 -5.22
CA SER A 82 11.49 -7.31 -5.88
C SER A 82 12.95 -6.99 -6.21
N LEU A 83 13.92 -7.51 -5.44
CA LEU A 83 15.35 -7.25 -5.66
C LEU A 83 15.84 -7.72 -7.05
N PRO A 84 15.67 -8.99 -7.44
CA PRO A 84 16.07 -9.43 -8.78
C PRO A 84 15.24 -8.78 -9.89
N VAL A 85 13.96 -8.48 -9.64
CA VAL A 85 13.10 -7.81 -10.63
C VAL A 85 13.57 -6.37 -10.87
N ALA A 86 13.84 -5.60 -9.81
CA ALA A 86 14.37 -4.24 -9.90
C ALA A 86 15.74 -4.22 -10.59
N TYR A 87 16.62 -5.14 -10.23
CA TYR A 87 17.91 -5.31 -10.91
C TYR A 87 17.73 -5.60 -12.39
N GLY A 88 16.82 -6.51 -12.75
CA GLY A 88 16.53 -6.84 -14.13
C GLY A 88 15.99 -5.65 -14.91
N ARG A 89 15.06 -4.88 -14.34
CA ARG A 89 14.52 -3.65 -14.93
C ARG A 89 15.59 -2.59 -15.22
N MET A 90 16.63 -2.53 -14.39
CA MET A 90 17.75 -1.59 -14.53
C MET A 90 18.90 -2.14 -15.41
N SER A 91 18.82 -3.40 -15.84
CA SER A 91 19.89 -4.03 -16.61
C SER A 91 19.98 -3.48 -18.01
N ALA A 92 21.21 -3.34 -18.51
CA ALA A 92 21.47 -3.04 -19.93
C ALA A 92 21.19 -4.26 -20.84
N ASN A 93 21.07 -5.48 -20.29
CA ASN A 93 20.76 -6.66 -21.07
C ASN A 93 19.26 -6.63 -21.47
N PRO A 94 18.93 -6.59 -22.78
CA PRO A 94 17.56 -6.47 -23.25
C PRO A 94 16.68 -7.67 -22.87
N ILE A 95 17.25 -8.87 -22.74
CA ILE A 95 16.50 -10.07 -22.35
C ILE A 95 16.07 -9.95 -20.89
N LEU A 96 17.01 -9.63 -20.01
CA LEU A 96 16.73 -9.52 -18.57
C LEU A 96 15.78 -8.34 -18.28
N SER A 97 15.99 -7.20 -18.94
CA SER A 97 15.12 -6.03 -18.82
C SER A 97 13.74 -6.28 -19.40
N GLY A 98 13.65 -6.99 -20.53
CA GLY A 98 12.39 -7.39 -21.16
C GLY A 98 11.57 -8.33 -20.28
N LEU A 99 12.18 -9.39 -19.72
CA LEU A 99 11.48 -10.31 -18.82
C LEU A 99 10.97 -9.61 -17.56
N ALA A 100 11.81 -8.79 -16.93
CA ALA A 100 11.42 -8.03 -15.74
C ALA A 100 10.32 -6.99 -16.07
N TYR A 101 10.39 -6.35 -17.24
CA TYR A 101 9.34 -5.45 -17.72
C TYR A 101 8.01 -6.18 -17.90
N CYS A 102 7.99 -7.32 -18.58
CA CYS A 102 6.79 -8.12 -18.79
C CYS A 102 6.15 -8.56 -17.46
N TYR A 103 6.96 -9.01 -16.51
CA TYR A 103 6.50 -9.34 -15.16
C TYR A 103 5.83 -8.15 -14.48
N VAL A 104 6.54 -7.01 -14.40
CA VAL A 104 6.02 -5.79 -13.78
C VAL A 104 4.75 -5.30 -14.48
N TYR A 105 4.74 -5.31 -15.81
CA TYR A 105 3.59 -4.91 -16.63
C TYR A 105 2.37 -5.78 -16.33
N PHE A 106 2.55 -7.10 -16.29
CA PHE A 106 1.46 -8.04 -16.00
C PHE A 106 0.89 -7.86 -14.58
N PHE A 107 1.74 -7.88 -13.56
CA PHE A 107 1.28 -7.85 -12.16
C PHE A 107 0.73 -6.49 -11.74
N ARG A 108 1.25 -5.38 -12.29
CA ARG A 108 0.69 -4.04 -12.04
C ARG A 108 -0.48 -3.69 -12.96
N GLY A 109 -0.56 -4.33 -14.13
CA GLY A 109 -1.63 -4.11 -15.11
C GLY A 109 -2.88 -4.95 -14.90
N THR A 110 -2.84 -5.97 -14.03
CA THR A 110 -3.98 -6.85 -13.75
C THR A 110 -4.48 -6.69 -12.31
N PRO A 111 -5.80 -6.79 -12.05
CA PRO A 111 -6.34 -6.68 -10.70
C PRO A 111 -5.85 -7.81 -9.78
N LEU A 112 -5.48 -7.46 -8.53
CA LEU A 112 -5.04 -8.45 -7.53
C LEU A 112 -6.11 -9.53 -7.27
N LEU A 113 -7.40 -9.17 -7.32
CA LEU A 113 -8.50 -10.12 -7.21
C LEU A 113 -8.41 -11.23 -8.29
N VAL A 114 -8.18 -10.84 -9.53
CA VAL A 114 -8.07 -11.78 -10.66
C VAL A 114 -6.84 -12.67 -10.47
N GLN A 115 -5.70 -12.10 -10.07
CA GLN A 115 -4.49 -12.87 -9.78
C GLN A 115 -4.74 -13.90 -8.67
N THR A 116 -5.44 -13.49 -7.60
CA THR A 116 -5.79 -14.36 -6.48
C THR A 116 -6.70 -15.51 -6.91
N TYR A 117 -7.67 -15.25 -7.80
CA TYR A 117 -8.53 -16.30 -8.36
C TYR A 117 -7.79 -17.23 -9.31
N LEU A 118 -6.91 -16.71 -10.16
CA LEU A 118 -6.09 -17.55 -11.04
C LEU A 118 -5.19 -18.48 -10.22
N VAL A 119 -4.63 -17.99 -9.12
CA VAL A 119 -3.84 -18.82 -8.21
C VAL A 119 -4.70 -19.82 -7.47
N TYR A 120 -5.82 -19.42 -6.87
CA TYR A 120 -6.62 -20.32 -6.05
C TYR A 120 -7.44 -21.34 -6.88
N TYR A 121 -8.18 -20.88 -7.88
CA TYR A 121 -9.03 -21.74 -8.72
C TYR A 121 -8.30 -22.26 -9.96
N GLY A 122 -7.49 -21.42 -10.60
CA GLY A 122 -6.80 -21.78 -11.85
C GLY A 122 -5.72 -22.84 -11.61
N ILE A 123 -4.80 -22.62 -10.67
CA ILE A 123 -3.75 -23.59 -10.34
C ILE A 123 -4.35 -24.90 -9.81
N GLY A 124 -5.50 -24.84 -9.11
CA GLY A 124 -6.24 -26.03 -8.67
C GLY A 124 -6.62 -26.98 -9.81
N SER A 125 -6.72 -26.50 -11.05
CA SER A 125 -6.99 -27.34 -12.23
C SER A 125 -5.80 -28.23 -12.62
N PHE A 126 -4.58 -27.88 -12.19
CA PHE A 126 -3.34 -28.66 -12.39
C PHE A 126 -3.00 -29.51 -11.16
N LYS A 127 -4.00 -29.89 -10.37
CA LYS A 127 -3.82 -30.70 -9.17
C LYS A 127 -3.00 -31.98 -9.44
N PRO A 128 -3.31 -32.81 -10.46
CA PRO A 128 -2.54 -34.04 -10.71
C PRO A 128 -1.05 -33.77 -10.91
N GLU A 129 -0.71 -32.74 -11.69
CA GLU A 129 0.66 -32.33 -11.97
C GLU A 129 1.35 -31.84 -10.70
N LEU A 130 0.67 -31.04 -9.87
CA LEU A 130 1.23 -30.54 -8.61
C LEU A 130 1.37 -31.63 -7.55
N GLU A 131 0.53 -32.66 -7.56
CA GLU A 131 0.68 -33.83 -6.70
C GLU A 131 1.91 -34.64 -7.10
N THR A 132 2.15 -34.83 -8.41
CA THR A 132 3.35 -35.57 -8.87
C THR A 132 4.66 -34.87 -8.51
N VAL A 133 4.70 -33.53 -8.56
CA VAL A 133 5.88 -32.72 -8.18
C VAL A 133 5.95 -32.48 -6.66
N GLY A 134 4.94 -32.90 -5.89
CA GLY A 134 4.92 -32.74 -4.44
C GLY A 134 4.68 -31.31 -3.95
N LEU A 135 4.06 -30.45 -4.77
CA LEU A 135 3.73 -29.06 -4.44
C LEU A 135 2.26 -28.86 -4.03
N TRP A 136 1.41 -29.88 -4.17
CA TRP A 136 -0.01 -29.77 -3.87
C TRP A 136 -0.30 -29.36 -2.42
N TRP A 137 0.54 -29.76 -1.46
CA TRP A 137 0.37 -29.36 -0.04
C TRP A 137 0.34 -27.83 0.14
N PHE A 138 1.02 -27.09 -0.73
CA PHE A 138 1.06 -25.63 -0.70
C PHE A 138 -0.20 -25.04 -1.35
N PHE A 139 -0.54 -25.47 -2.56
CA PHE A 139 -1.66 -24.89 -3.33
C PHE A 139 -3.05 -25.39 -2.90
N ARG A 140 -3.12 -26.42 -2.05
CA ARG A 140 -4.38 -26.87 -1.46
C ARG A 140 -4.95 -25.88 -0.44
N GLU A 141 -4.09 -25.15 0.26
CA GLU A 141 -4.53 -24.25 1.33
C GLU A 141 -4.72 -22.82 0.81
N ALA A 142 -5.94 -22.29 0.98
CA ALA A 142 -6.32 -20.96 0.47
C ALA A 142 -5.42 -19.83 0.97
N PHE A 143 -4.94 -19.92 2.21
CA PHE A 143 -4.04 -18.95 2.80
C PHE A 143 -2.70 -18.88 2.03
N TYR A 144 -2.12 -20.03 1.66
CA TYR A 144 -0.87 -20.07 0.90
C TYR A 144 -1.06 -19.58 -0.54
N CYS A 145 -2.19 -19.88 -1.17
CA CYS A 145 -2.57 -19.30 -2.46
C CYS A 145 -2.67 -17.77 -2.38
N GLY A 146 -3.29 -17.24 -1.33
CA GLY A 146 -3.34 -15.80 -1.05
C GLY A 146 -1.93 -15.22 -0.88
N VAL A 147 -1.10 -15.80 -0.01
CA VAL A 147 0.28 -15.36 0.20
C VAL A 147 1.06 -15.34 -1.11
N PHE A 148 0.96 -16.38 -1.94
CA PHE A 148 1.66 -16.47 -3.22
C PHE A 148 1.24 -15.36 -4.19
N ALA A 149 -0.07 -15.21 -4.42
CA ALA A 149 -0.60 -14.17 -5.32
C ALA A 149 -0.19 -12.76 -4.87
N PHE A 150 -0.35 -12.48 -3.57
CA PHE A 150 -0.04 -11.18 -2.97
C PHE A 150 1.46 -10.88 -3.00
N SER A 151 2.32 -11.88 -2.75
CA SER A 151 3.77 -11.73 -2.81
C SER A 151 4.24 -11.36 -4.22
N LEU A 152 3.71 -12.01 -5.25
CA LEU A 152 4.05 -11.70 -6.63
C LEU A 152 3.53 -10.32 -7.05
N ASN A 153 2.32 -9.96 -6.62
CA ASN A 153 1.77 -8.64 -6.88
C ASN A 153 2.65 -7.54 -6.26
N THR A 154 2.89 -7.63 -4.96
CA THR A 154 3.66 -6.60 -4.25
C THR A 154 5.13 -6.58 -4.67
N ALA A 155 5.73 -7.72 -5.06
CA ALA A 155 7.07 -7.74 -5.64
C ALA A 155 7.20 -6.83 -6.87
N ALA A 156 6.17 -6.79 -7.75
CA ALA A 156 6.17 -5.93 -8.92
C ALA A 156 6.07 -4.43 -8.56
N TYR A 157 5.23 -4.07 -7.57
CA TYR A 157 5.13 -2.69 -7.07
C TYR A 157 6.39 -2.26 -6.35
N GLN A 158 6.91 -3.10 -5.45
CA GLN A 158 8.13 -2.87 -4.69
C GLN A 158 9.36 -2.76 -5.61
N ALA A 159 9.42 -3.52 -6.70
CA ALA A 159 10.54 -3.44 -7.66
C ALA A 159 10.57 -2.08 -8.37
N GLU A 160 9.41 -1.55 -8.74
CA GLU A 160 9.30 -0.25 -9.38
C GLU A 160 9.50 0.91 -8.39
N ILE A 161 9.09 0.75 -7.13
CA ILE A 161 9.44 1.67 -6.04
C ILE A 161 10.96 1.73 -5.88
N LEU A 162 11.62 0.57 -5.76
CA LEU A 162 13.07 0.49 -5.59
C LEU A 162 13.82 1.07 -6.78
N ARG A 163 13.42 0.71 -8.01
CA ARG A 163 13.98 1.25 -9.25
C ARG A 163 13.85 2.77 -9.29
N GLY A 164 12.63 3.29 -9.08
CA GLY A 164 12.37 4.73 -9.09
C GLY A 164 13.16 5.48 -8.02
N ALA A 165 13.32 4.89 -6.85
CA ALA A 165 14.12 5.48 -5.77
C ALA A 165 15.61 5.52 -6.12
N ILE A 166 16.17 4.46 -6.73
CA ILE A 166 17.57 4.46 -7.17
C ILE A 166 17.81 5.48 -8.29
N GLU A 167 16.88 5.56 -9.25
CA GLU A 167 16.96 6.53 -10.36
C GLU A 167 16.80 7.98 -9.91
N SER A 168 16.12 8.23 -8.77
CA SER A 168 15.95 9.57 -8.22
C SER A 168 17.22 10.16 -7.60
N VAL A 169 18.23 9.33 -7.31
CA VAL A 169 19.50 9.80 -6.73
C VAL A 169 20.27 10.62 -7.77
N PRO A 170 20.74 11.85 -7.44
CA PRO A 170 21.42 12.71 -8.39
C PRO A 170 22.61 12.04 -9.09
N ARG A 171 22.75 12.27 -10.40
CA ARG A 171 23.86 11.71 -11.20
C ARG A 171 25.24 12.09 -10.64
N GLY A 172 25.38 13.24 -10.01
CA GLY A 172 26.62 13.67 -9.35
C GLY A 172 27.14 12.69 -8.28
N GLN A 173 26.26 11.91 -7.62
CA GLN A 173 26.69 10.86 -6.67
C GLN A 173 27.38 9.70 -7.39
N TRP A 174 26.88 9.34 -8.58
CA TRP A 174 27.48 8.31 -9.42
C TRP A 174 28.79 8.79 -10.03
N GLU A 175 28.81 10.02 -10.55
CA GLU A 175 29.99 10.65 -11.16
C GLU A 175 31.10 10.86 -10.12
N GLY A 176 30.79 11.39 -8.93
CA GLY A 176 31.75 11.58 -7.85
C GLY A 176 32.36 10.27 -7.35
N ALA A 177 31.56 9.22 -7.21
CA ALA A 177 32.08 7.90 -6.86
C ALA A 177 32.99 7.32 -7.95
N ALA A 178 32.65 7.55 -9.23
CA ALA A 178 33.51 7.15 -10.35
C ALA A 178 34.83 7.94 -10.37
N SER A 179 34.83 9.24 -10.04
CA SER A 179 36.06 10.05 -9.89
C SER A 179 36.99 9.53 -8.77
N LEU A 180 36.43 8.88 -7.75
CA LEU A 180 37.19 8.21 -6.68
C LEU A 180 37.62 6.78 -7.05
N GLY A 181 37.36 6.32 -8.29
CA GLY A 181 37.72 4.98 -8.74
C GLY A 181 36.87 3.85 -8.15
N LEU A 182 35.71 4.16 -7.54
CA LEU A 182 34.84 3.14 -6.96
C LEU A 182 34.13 2.33 -8.04
N HIS A 183 34.12 1.00 -7.86
CA HIS A 183 33.39 0.12 -8.77
C HIS A 183 31.86 0.31 -8.64
N LYS A 184 31.10 0.16 -9.74
CA LYS A 184 29.64 0.39 -9.79
C LYS A 184 28.87 -0.29 -8.65
N LEU A 185 29.23 -1.52 -8.28
CA LEU A 185 28.58 -2.24 -7.18
C LEU A 185 28.88 -1.62 -5.81
N GLN A 186 30.09 -1.12 -5.60
CA GLN A 186 30.47 -0.40 -4.38
C GLN A 186 29.73 0.94 -4.30
N THR A 187 29.69 1.68 -5.41
CA THR A 187 28.91 2.92 -5.54
C THR A 187 27.43 2.68 -5.23
N LEU A 188 26.83 1.66 -5.85
CA LEU A 188 25.44 1.30 -5.60
C LEU A 188 25.22 0.98 -4.12
N ARG A 189 25.99 0.06 -3.53
CA ARG A 189 25.76 -0.43 -2.17
C ARG A 189 26.06 0.62 -1.08
N LYS A 190 27.12 1.41 -1.25
CA LYS A 190 27.64 2.30 -0.19
C LYS A 190 27.21 3.76 -0.35
N VAL A 191 26.89 4.22 -1.55
CA VAL A 191 26.57 5.62 -1.83
C VAL A 191 25.10 5.77 -2.20
N VAL A 192 24.65 5.06 -3.23
CA VAL A 192 23.34 5.28 -3.84
C VAL A 192 22.21 4.63 -3.06
N LEU A 193 22.35 3.35 -2.72
CA LEU A 193 21.29 2.56 -2.07
C LEU A 193 20.87 3.15 -0.70
N PRO A 194 21.79 3.60 0.18
CA PRO A 194 21.38 4.27 1.42
C PRO A 194 20.52 5.52 1.19
N GLN A 195 20.83 6.32 0.16
CA GLN A 195 20.03 7.50 -0.20
C GLN A 195 18.68 7.09 -0.81
N ALA A 196 18.68 6.11 -1.70
CA ALA A 196 17.48 5.59 -2.34
C ALA A 196 16.47 5.03 -1.32
N ILE A 197 16.93 4.29 -0.30
CA ILE A 197 16.05 3.73 0.73
C ILE A 197 15.29 4.84 1.49
N ILE A 198 15.93 5.98 1.75
CA ILE A 198 15.28 7.12 2.40
C ILE A 198 14.13 7.65 1.53
N VAL A 199 14.37 7.78 0.22
CA VAL A 199 13.34 8.22 -0.75
C VAL A 199 12.23 7.17 -0.91
N ALA A 200 12.58 5.88 -0.87
CA ALA A 200 11.65 4.78 -1.05
C ALA A 200 10.69 4.57 0.12
N LEU A 201 11.02 5.08 1.32
CA LEU A 201 10.27 4.84 2.55
C LEU A 201 8.78 5.19 2.43
N ARG A 202 8.44 6.38 1.92
CA ARG A 202 7.05 6.83 1.79
C ARG A 202 6.28 5.98 0.77
N PRO A 203 6.79 5.73 -0.46
CA PRO A 203 6.17 4.79 -1.37
C PRO A 203 5.98 3.38 -0.80
N TYR A 204 6.96 2.84 -0.06
CA TYR A 204 6.83 1.53 0.61
C TYR A 204 5.75 1.55 1.70
N GLY A 205 5.64 2.63 2.47
CA GLY A 205 4.56 2.81 3.44
C GLY A 205 3.19 2.84 2.77
N ASN A 206 3.07 3.52 1.64
CA ASN A 206 1.83 3.53 0.85
C ASN A 206 1.47 2.14 0.31
N GLU A 207 2.46 1.40 -0.20
CA GLU A 207 2.28 0.02 -0.65
C GLU A 207 1.78 -0.89 0.49
N LEU A 208 2.36 -0.77 1.68
CA LEU A 208 1.91 -1.52 2.86
C LEU A 208 0.45 -1.19 3.24
N ILE A 209 0.08 0.08 3.23
CA ILE A 209 -1.30 0.53 3.50
C ILE A 209 -2.27 -0.02 2.47
N LEU A 210 -1.89 0.00 1.18
CA LEU A 210 -2.68 -0.58 0.10
C LEU A 210 -2.83 -2.09 0.27
N MET A 211 -1.75 -2.78 0.66
CA MET A 211 -1.74 -4.23 0.86
C MET A 211 -2.69 -4.67 1.98
N ILE A 212 -2.76 -3.91 3.09
CA ILE A 212 -3.72 -4.18 4.17
C ILE A 212 -5.16 -4.04 3.68
N LYS A 213 -5.48 -2.97 2.95
CA LYS A 213 -6.83 -2.79 2.41
C LYS A 213 -7.17 -3.89 1.40
N ALA A 214 -6.21 -4.25 0.56
CA ALA A 214 -6.37 -5.27 -0.45
C ALA A 214 -6.46 -6.69 0.13
N SER A 215 -5.92 -6.94 1.34
CA SER A 215 -6.00 -8.24 2.01
C SER A 215 -7.43 -8.74 2.17
N ALA A 216 -8.40 -7.83 2.33
CA ALA A 216 -9.82 -8.17 2.46
C ALA A 216 -10.36 -9.01 1.28
N ILE A 217 -9.69 -9.00 0.12
CA ILE A 217 -10.00 -9.83 -1.05
C ILE A 217 -9.94 -11.33 -0.71
N VAL A 218 -9.06 -11.76 0.21
CA VAL A 218 -8.88 -13.19 0.53
C VAL A 218 -10.13 -13.80 1.19
N ALA A 219 -11.01 -12.97 1.75
CA ALA A 219 -12.34 -13.36 2.23
C ALA A 219 -13.24 -13.99 1.16
N ILE A 220 -12.88 -13.84 -0.12
CA ILE A 220 -13.63 -14.42 -1.24
C ILE A 220 -13.10 -15.80 -1.63
N ILE A 221 -11.83 -16.11 -1.33
CA ILE A 221 -11.23 -17.43 -1.54
C ILE A 221 -11.20 -18.28 -0.26
N THR A 222 -12.26 -18.20 0.56
CA THR A 222 -12.47 -19.01 1.78
C THR A 222 -11.47 -18.79 2.94
N VAL A 223 -10.66 -17.73 2.89
CA VAL A 223 -9.79 -17.36 4.01
C VAL A 223 -10.60 -16.57 5.05
N TYR A 224 -10.62 -17.05 6.29
CA TYR A 224 -11.22 -16.34 7.42
C TYR A 224 -10.27 -15.29 7.99
N ASP A 225 -9.99 -14.26 7.19
CA ASP A 225 -9.33 -13.03 7.63
C ASP A 225 -10.34 -12.11 8.34
N LEU A 226 -9.97 -10.86 8.63
CA LEU A 226 -10.88 -9.91 9.28
C LEU A 226 -12.20 -9.75 8.52
N MET A 227 -12.15 -9.57 7.18
CA MET A 227 -13.34 -9.45 6.34
C MET A 227 -14.11 -10.77 6.20
N GLY A 228 -13.41 -11.91 6.13
CA GLY A 228 -14.02 -13.23 6.10
C GLY A 228 -14.85 -13.53 7.34
N ASN A 229 -14.35 -13.17 8.52
CA ASN A 229 -15.10 -13.29 9.77
C ASN A 229 -16.30 -12.34 9.82
N ALA A 230 -16.21 -11.13 9.27
CA ALA A 230 -17.36 -10.22 9.16
C ALA A 230 -18.46 -10.79 8.27
N LYS A 231 -18.11 -11.34 7.10
CA LYS A 231 -19.07 -11.99 6.21
C LYS A 231 -19.78 -13.15 6.90
N LEU A 232 -19.04 -13.97 7.67
CA LEU A 232 -19.62 -15.07 8.44
C LEU A 232 -20.56 -14.58 9.55
N ALA A 233 -20.16 -13.53 10.27
CA ALA A 233 -20.98 -12.93 11.32
C ALA A 233 -22.27 -12.36 10.75
N TYR A 234 -22.20 -11.60 9.66
CA TYR A 234 -23.35 -11.05 8.96
C TYR A 234 -24.28 -12.15 8.44
N ALA A 235 -23.74 -13.21 7.81
CA ALA A 235 -24.55 -14.31 7.30
C ALA A 235 -25.34 -15.06 8.39
N LYS A 236 -24.86 -15.03 9.65
CA LYS A 236 -25.51 -15.69 10.79
C LYS A 236 -26.47 -14.79 11.57
N SER A 237 -26.22 -13.48 11.59
CA SER A 237 -26.95 -12.51 12.41
C SER A 237 -27.85 -11.58 11.61
N PHE A 238 -27.57 -11.39 10.33
CA PHE A 238 -28.09 -10.31 9.47
C PHE A 238 -27.86 -8.91 10.05
N ASP A 239 -26.89 -8.76 10.96
CA ASP A 239 -26.57 -7.50 11.63
C ASP A 239 -25.44 -6.77 10.90
N ILE A 240 -25.74 -5.57 10.38
CA ILE A 240 -24.80 -4.73 9.65
C ILE A 240 -23.61 -4.28 10.53
N GLN A 241 -23.74 -4.32 11.85
CA GLN A 241 -22.63 -4.04 12.79
C GLN A 241 -21.39 -4.87 12.48
N ALA A 242 -21.55 -6.06 11.91
CA ALA A 242 -20.44 -6.90 11.47
C ALA A 242 -19.44 -6.16 10.56
N TYR A 243 -19.95 -5.40 9.59
CA TYR A 243 -19.11 -4.66 8.65
C TYR A 243 -18.65 -3.32 9.21
N ILE A 244 -19.46 -2.68 10.06
CA ILE A 244 -19.08 -1.40 10.67
C ILE A 244 -17.86 -1.60 11.59
N TRP A 245 -17.84 -2.66 12.39
CA TRP A 245 -16.69 -2.97 13.24
C TRP A 245 -15.42 -3.23 12.44
N VAL A 246 -15.52 -4.02 11.37
CA VAL A 246 -14.37 -4.28 10.51
C VAL A 246 -13.89 -3.03 9.80
N ALA A 247 -14.79 -2.14 9.37
CA ALA A 247 -14.41 -0.84 8.80
C ALA A 247 -13.64 0.02 9.82
N ILE A 248 -14.08 0.06 11.08
CA ILE A 248 -13.38 0.76 12.17
C ILE A 248 -11.99 0.15 12.38
N VAL A 249 -11.88 -1.17 12.47
CA VAL A 249 -10.59 -1.86 12.68
C VAL A 249 -9.62 -1.60 11.51
N TYR A 250 -10.08 -1.66 10.25
CA TYR A 250 -9.26 -1.30 9.09
C TYR A 250 -8.82 0.16 9.12
N LEU A 251 -9.71 1.08 9.50
CA LEU A 251 -9.37 2.50 9.64
C LEU A 251 -8.28 2.69 10.70
N VAL A 252 -8.44 2.10 11.87
CA VAL A 252 -7.45 2.16 12.96
C VAL A 252 -6.11 1.57 12.52
N MET A 253 -6.09 0.40 11.86
CA MET A 253 -4.86 -0.20 11.33
C MET A 253 -4.13 0.74 10.36
N VAL A 254 -4.88 1.31 9.41
CA VAL A 254 -4.31 2.22 8.39
C VAL A 254 -3.78 3.49 9.04
N GLU A 255 -4.49 4.05 10.01
CA GLU A 255 -4.06 5.29 10.68
C GLU A 255 -2.82 5.07 11.55
N ILE A 256 -2.75 3.95 12.27
CA ILE A 256 -1.54 3.55 13.02
C ILE A 256 -0.33 3.46 12.10
N LEU A 257 -0.48 2.80 10.94
CA LEU A 257 0.62 2.64 10.00
C LEU A 257 1.01 3.94 9.32
N ARG A 258 0.03 4.76 8.93
CA ARG A 258 0.27 6.07 8.35
C ARG A 258 1.08 6.94 9.31
N HIS A 259 0.64 7.06 10.56
CA HIS A 259 1.38 7.81 11.57
C HIS A 259 2.76 7.20 11.85
N GLY A 260 2.87 5.87 11.86
CA GLY A 260 4.15 5.18 11.99
C GLY A 260 5.13 5.54 10.88
N VAL A 261 4.69 5.49 9.62
CA VAL A 261 5.51 5.86 8.45
C VAL A 261 5.88 7.34 8.49
N GLU A 262 4.92 8.24 8.78
CA GLU A 262 5.19 9.67 8.91
C GLU A 262 6.19 9.96 10.03
N TRP A 263 6.11 9.25 11.16
CA TRP A 263 7.05 9.38 12.26
C TRP A 263 8.46 8.91 11.88
N ILE A 264 8.60 7.76 11.21
CA ILE A 264 9.89 7.25 10.71
C ILE A 264 10.47 8.25 9.70
N GLU A 265 9.66 8.74 8.76
CA GLU A 265 10.10 9.70 7.75
C GLU A 265 10.65 10.96 8.41
N ARG A 266 9.89 11.57 9.33
CA ARG A 266 10.32 12.78 10.05
C ARG A 266 11.62 12.56 10.81
N ARG A 267 11.85 11.38 11.39
CA ARG A 267 13.08 11.04 12.12
C ARG A 267 14.30 10.93 11.21
N ILE A 268 14.13 10.38 10.01
CA ILE A 268 15.23 10.19 9.06
C ILE A 268 15.58 11.50 8.35
N THR A 269 14.59 12.34 8.02
CA THR A 269 14.79 13.57 7.25
C THR A 269 15.13 14.82 8.08
N VAL A 270 15.31 14.70 9.40
CA VAL A 270 15.68 15.83 10.29
C VAL A 270 16.88 16.63 9.76
N HIS A 271 17.85 15.96 9.13
CA HIS A 271 19.08 16.58 8.64
C HIS A 271 18.91 17.37 7.32
N LEU A 272 17.78 17.18 6.60
CA LEU A 272 17.50 17.86 5.33
C LEU A 272 16.82 19.23 5.52
N HIS A 273 16.31 19.52 6.71
CA HIS A 273 15.61 20.77 7.04
C HIS A 273 16.49 21.79 7.79
N ARG A 274 17.82 21.62 7.76
CA ARG A 274 18.78 22.60 8.27
C ARG A 274 19.37 23.40 7.12
#